data_AF-A0A6J7IN41-F1
#
_entry.id   AF-A0A6J7IN41-F1
#
_cell.length_a   1.000
_cell.length_b   1.000
_cell.length_c   1.000
_cell.angle_alpha   90.00
_cell.angle_beta   90.00
_cell.angle_gamma   90.00
#
_symmetry.space_group_name_H-M   'P 1'
#
loop_
_entity.id
_entity.type
_entity.pdbx_description
1 polymer ?
#
loop_
_entity_poly.entity_id
_entity_poly.type
_entity_poly.pdbx_seq_one_letter_code
_entity_poly.pdbx_strand_id
1 'polypeptide(L)'
;MRKLALAFALLLLLPASTALGAIQDGMPDQSASDGGGVAPGPGFWADLPGGAAARPYVKSLKVINGANSVTVFEGDITAVDGTQTGDVTASVNPFNLCRADQTPATGVCYATPNRIGVSIGYSKGPGQMGSNFGSPTGSDGTTPLALRQTVNADTVIELKIALNTLGRTLRWSWLNGDLDYWKTENLGQDDAELTVRVKPASTPIVDWGTVGQNGCTATPILSCSIPIAGAEYLAAGLVLSLDTTLDAALTGAVFATQGAIAGFLQPGGSPTAPLLDLQLASTHQTSAGAPQLGVMKALLPAQALLNLYGVLPADAASFFGVQRTGDAGTQSAPTFEPWTAAVQGSDGLLVTVRDITFSAPAYRVTRRRSAPRLTARISGSKTTVSAPKIAACRKRACSITVLKLPSNRLVRSGATVGRGRSAAVGTTRVSIARSKLPRRTRFLVVWRQAGGTAKGKLVTTAQGTVR
;
A
#
# COMPACT_ATOMS: atom_id res chain seq x y z
N MET A 1 -46.55 -19.79 -57.91
CA MET A 1 -47.19 -18.48 -58.18
C MET A 1 -46.84 -17.54 -57.03
N ARG A 2 -46.63 -16.26 -57.36
CA ARG A 2 -46.21 -15.16 -56.46
C ARG A 2 -47.33 -14.69 -55.51
N LYS A 3 -46.90 -13.88 -54.52
CA LYS A 3 -47.60 -12.88 -53.65
C LYS A 3 -48.16 -13.46 -52.34
N LEU A 4 -47.93 -12.92 -51.13
CA LEU A 4 -47.89 -11.50 -50.67
C LEU A 4 -47.14 -11.39 -49.30
N ALA A 5 -46.08 -10.58 -49.15
CA ALA A 5 -45.93 -9.37 -48.30
C ALA A 5 -46.89 -9.23 -47.08
N LEU A 6 -46.45 -9.22 -45.81
CA LEU A 6 -45.71 -8.19 -45.00
C LEU A 6 -46.66 -7.37 -44.11
N ALA A 7 -46.54 -7.48 -42.77
CA ALA A 7 -46.89 -6.41 -41.83
C ALA A 7 -46.09 -6.55 -40.52
N PHE A 8 -45.51 -5.41 -40.13
CA PHE A 8 -44.67 -5.12 -38.97
C PHE A 8 -45.33 -5.44 -37.62
N ALA A 9 -44.54 -5.97 -36.68
CA ALA A 9 -44.70 -5.66 -35.25
C ALA A 9 -43.30 -5.40 -34.67
N LEU A 10 -43.01 -4.10 -34.51
CA LEU A 10 -41.87 -3.56 -33.78
C LEU A 10 -42.07 -3.89 -32.29
N LEU A 11 -41.52 -5.01 -31.81
CA LEU A 11 -41.38 -5.25 -30.38
C LEU A 11 -40.01 -4.72 -29.94
N LEU A 12 -40.03 -3.52 -29.37
CA LEU A 12 -38.96 -3.01 -28.52
C LEU A 12 -38.76 -3.99 -27.36
N LEU A 13 -37.77 -4.87 -27.49
CA LEU A 13 -37.19 -5.60 -26.37
C LEU A 13 -36.43 -4.58 -25.53
N LEU A 14 -37.15 -3.92 -24.62
CA LEU A 14 -36.55 -3.34 -23.43
C LEU A 14 -35.78 -4.47 -22.73
N PRO A 15 -34.48 -4.33 -22.42
CA PRO A 15 -33.86 -5.24 -21.48
C PRO A 15 -34.64 -5.11 -20.18
N ALA A 16 -35.25 -6.21 -19.75
CA ALA A 16 -35.80 -6.31 -18.40
C ALA A 16 -34.63 -6.10 -17.46
N SER A 17 -34.52 -4.90 -16.91
CA SER A 17 -33.66 -4.59 -15.77
C SER A 17 -34.21 -5.43 -14.61
N THR A 18 -33.70 -6.65 -14.45
CA THR A 18 -33.84 -7.36 -13.18
C THR A 18 -33.18 -6.46 -12.16
N ALA A 19 -34.00 -5.77 -11.36
CA ALA A 19 -33.52 -5.03 -10.21
C ALA A 19 -32.80 -6.04 -9.31
N LEU A 20 -31.47 -6.04 -9.37
CA LEU A 20 -30.65 -6.65 -8.32
C LEU A 20 -31.11 -6.00 -7.01
N GLY A 21 -31.45 -6.82 -6.01
CA GLY A 21 -31.76 -6.30 -4.68
C GLY A 21 -30.67 -5.33 -4.26
N ALA A 22 -31.06 -4.16 -3.74
CA ALA A 22 -30.09 -3.13 -3.38
C ALA A 22 -29.05 -3.71 -2.41
N ILE A 23 -27.79 -3.80 -2.84
CA ILE A 23 -26.70 -4.13 -1.93
C ILE A 23 -26.66 -3.02 -0.89
N GLN A 24 -26.87 -3.36 0.38
CA GLN A 24 -26.96 -2.38 1.45
C GLN A 24 -25.63 -1.66 1.64
N ASP A 25 -25.62 -0.36 1.38
CA ASP A 25 -24.52 0.53 1.78
C ASP A 25 -24.69 0.86 3.26
N GLY A 26 -23.90 0.23 4.12
CA GLY A 26 -24.00 0.45 5.56
C GLY A 26 -22.91 -0.26 6.33
N MET A 27 -22.21 0.48 7.17
CA MET A 27 -21.20 -0.06 8.06
C MET A 27 -21.16 0.68 9.39
N PRO A 28 -20.61 0.07 10.46
CA PRO A 28 -20.48 0.70 11.76
C PRO A 28 -19.70 2.01 11.70
N ASP A 29 -20.20 3.02 12.40
CA ASP A 29 -19.40 4.21 12.71
C ASP A 29 -18.37 3.92 13.81
N GLN A 30 -17.55 4.91 14.16
CA GLN A 30 -16.53 4.72 15.20
C GLN A 30 -17.14 4.38 16.57
N SER A 31 -18.35 4.85 16.90
CA SER A 31 -18.97 4.62 18.23
C SER A 31 -19.33 3.15 18.38
N ALA A 32 -19.86 2.57 17.31
CA ALA A 32 -20.15 1.15 17.24
C ALA A 32 -18.86 0.31 17.24
N SER A 33 -17.78 0.77 16.61
CA SER A 33 -16.46 0.11 16.63
C SER A 33 -15.76 0.15 18.00
N ASP A 34 -16.04 1.19 18.79
CA ASP A 34 -15.48 1.39 20.12
C ASP A 34 -16.22 0.60 21.20
N GLY A 35 -17.50 0.30 20.96
CA GLY A 35 -18.34 -0.52 21.84
C GLY A 35 -17.92 -2.00 21.85
N GLY A 36 -18.37 -2.73 22.88
CA GLY A 36 -18.26 -4.18 22.93
C GLY A 36 -19.45 -4.83 22.23
N GLY A 37 -19.23 -5.49 21.08
CA GLY A 37 -20.28 -6.25 20.42
C GLY A 37 -20.64 -7.54 21.18
N VAL A 38 -21.94 -7.80 21.34
CA VAL A 38 -22.47 -9.02 21.99
C VAL A 38 -22.61 -10.23 21.05
N ALA A 39 -22.58 -10.04 19.73
CA ALA A 39 -22.72 -11.11 18.75
C ALA A 39 -21.40 -11.89 18.57
N PRO A 40 -21.40 -13.22 18.30
CA PRO A 40 -20.18 -13.99 18.06
C PRO A 40 -19.38 -13.43 16.88
N GLY A 41 -18.08 -13.22 17.08
CA GLY A 41 -17.21 -12.56 16.09
C GLY A 41 -15.89 -12.06 16.71
N PRO A 42 -15.01 -11.42 15.91
CA PRO A 42 -13.77 -10.82 16.40
C PRO A 42 -14.05 -9.75 17.47
N GLY A 43 -13.04 -9.49 18.30
CA GLY A 43 -13.08 -8.45 19.34
C GLY A 43 -13.06 -7.04 18.75
N PHE A 44 -13.53 -6.08 19.56
CA PHE A 44 -13.63 -4.65 19.27
C PHE A 44 -12.56 -3.87 20.05
N TRP A 45 -12.50 -2.55 19.89
CA TRP A 45 -11.48 -1.77 20.59
C TRP A 45 -11.60 -1.81 22.11
N ALA A 46 -12.79 -2.05 22.65
CA ALA A 46 -12.99 -2.30 24.08
C ALA A 46 -12.21 -3.54 24.59
N ASP A 47 -11.93 -4.52 23.72
CA ASP A 47 -11.19 -5.74 24.06
C ASP A 47 -9.66 -5.56 24.01
N LEU A 48 -9.16 -4.45 23.44
CA LEU A 48 -7.73 -4.17 23.38
C LEU A 48 -7.19 -3.83 24.78
N PRO A 49 -5.97 -4.25 25.17
CA PRO A 49 -5.32 -3.71 26.36
C PRO A 49 -5.23 -2.18 26.32
N GLY A 50 -5.78 -1.51 27.34
CA GLY A 50 -5.96 -0.05 27.37
C GLY A 50 -7.29 0.45 26.76
N GLY A 51 -8.14 -0.47 26.30
CA GLY A 51 -9.47 -0.21 25.78
C GLY A 51 -9.50 0.67 24.53
N ALA A 52 -10.66 1.26 24.27
CA ALA A 52 -10.85 2.17 23.15
C ALA A 52 -9.90 3.38 23.16
N ALA A 53 -9.40 3.82 24.32
CA ALA A 53 -8.43 4.92 24.39
C ALA A 53 -7.05 4.58 23.78
N ALA A 54 -6.69 3.30 23.70
CA ALA A 54 -5.40 2.87 23.16
C ALA A 54 -5.40 2.70 21.63
N ARG A 55 -6.58 2.77 20.98
CA ARG A 55 -6.71 2.52 19.54
C ARG A 55 -6.13 3.66 18.68
N PRO A 56 -5.75 3.40 17.42
CA PRO A 56 -5.50 4.45 16.44
C PRO A 56 -6.73 5.30 16.17
N TYR A 57 -6.55 6.59 15.88
CA TYR A 57 -7.66 7.51 15.62
C TYR A 57 -7.31 8.52 14.53
N VAL A 58 -8.33 9.03 13.86
CA VAL A 58 -8.19 10.09 12.86
C VAL A 58 -8.14 11.43 13.61
N LYS A 59 -7.00 12.13 13.53
CA LYS A 59 -6.78 13.45 14.16
C LYS A 59 -7.41 14.59 13.38
N SER A 60 -7.48 14.44 12.05
CA SER A 60 -8.09 15.44 11.19
C SER A 60 -8.58 14.82 9.89
N LEU A 61 -9.68 15.35 9.39
CA LEU A 61 -10.24 15.00 8.08
C LEU A 61 -10.53 16.29 7.31
N LYS A 62 -9.99 16.38 6.09
CA LYS A 62 -10.25 17.49 5.16
C LYS A 62 -10.76 16.96 3.83
N VAL A 63 -11.72 17.68 3.27
CA VAL A 63 -12.28 17.40 1.93
C VAL A 63 -11.89 18.55 1.01
N ILE A 64 -11.22 18.22 -0.10
CA ILE A 64 -10.71 19.19 -1.06
C ILE A 64 -11.33 18.87 -2.42
N ASN A 65 -12.12 19.80 -2.95
CA ASN A 65 -12.79 19.65 -4.24
C ASN A 65 -12.52 20.91 -5.09
N GLY A 66 -11.63 20.76 -6.07
CA GLY A 66 -11.10 21.89 -6.83
C GLY A 66 -10.40 22.90 -5.91
N ALA A 67 -10.82 24.17 -5.95
CA ALA A 67 -10.29 25.22 -5.09
C ALA A 67 -10.89 25.23 -3.67
N ASN A 68 -11.97 24.48 -3.44
CA ASN A 68 -12.64 24.47 -2.14
C ASN A 68 -11.97 23.44 -1.23
N SER A 69 -11.51 23.89 -0.06
CA SER A 69 -10.96 23.03 0.99
C SER A 69 -11.76 23.23 2.26
N VAL A 70 -12.36 22.17 2.76
CA VAL A 70 -13.18 22.17 3.99
C VAL A 70 -12.53 21.22 4.99
N THR A 71 -12.19 21.74 6.16
CA THR A 71 -11.83 20.88 7.30
C THR A 71 -13.14 20.42 7.94
N VAL A 72 -13.39 19.11 7.91
CA VAL A 72 -14.61 18.54 8.52
C VAL A 72 -14.44 18.48 10.03
N PHE A 73 -13.26 18.03 10.48
CA PHE A 73 -12.85 18.13 11.88
C PHE A 73 -11.32 18.15 12.01
N GLU A 74 -10.82 18.71 13.11
CA GLU A 74 -9.41 18.72 13.50
C GLU A 74 -9.30 18.76 15.03
N GLY A 75 -8.43 17.93 15.61
CA GLY A 75 -8.16 17.88 17.06
C GLY A 75 -7.90 16.46 17.56
N ASP A 76 -7.46 16.32 18.82
CA ASP A 76 -7.31 15.02 19.50
C ASP A 76 -8.69 14.45 19.87
N ILE A 77 -9.48 14.12 18.85
CA ILE A 77 -10.81 13.55 19.01
C ILE A 77 -10.64 12.06 19.35
N THR A 78 -10.46 11.79 20.64
CA THR A 78 -10.46 10.44 21.22
C THR A 78 -11.87 9.92 21.49
N ALA A 79 -12.90 10.76 21.34
CA ALA A 79 -14.29 10.44 21.54
C ALA A 79 -15.10 10.64 20.26
N VAL A 80 -15.91 9.65 19.94
CA VAL A 80 -16.87 9.68 18.83
C VAL A 80 -17.95 10.69 19.16
N ASP A 81 -17.89 11.90 18.62
CA ASP A 81 -19.09 12.70 18.35
C ASP A 81 -18.72 14.07 17.81
N GLY A 82 -19.32 14.42 16.69
CA GLY A 82 -19.17 15.73 16.06
C GLY A 82 -19.59 15.77 14.59
N THR A 83 -19.70 14.61 13.93
CA THR A 83 -20.18 14.52 12.55
C THR A 83 -21.70 14.50 12.51
N GLN A 84 -22.27 15.42 11.74
CA GLN A 84 -23.70 15.45 11.45
C GLN A 84 -24.01 14.46 10.33
N THR A 85 -25.27 14.02 10.23
CA THR A 85 -25.72 13.22 9.08
C THR A 85 -25.33 13.93 7.77
N GLY A 86 -24.71 13.18 6.86
CA GLY A 86 -24.18 13.67 5.58
C GLY A 86 -22.75 14.23 5.63
N ASP A 87 -22.12 14.38 6.80
CA ASP A 87 -20.69 14.73 6.88
C ASP A 87 -19.82 13.55 6.44
N VAL A 88 -18.74 13.87 5.72
CA VAL A 88 -17.66 12.91 5.46
C VAL A 88 -17.00 12.53 6.79
N THR A 89 -16.83 11.24 7.02
CA THR A 89 -16.32 10.68 8.27
C THR A 89 -15.38 9.50 7.99
N ALA A 90 -14.78 8.98 9.06
CA ALA A 90 -13.99 7.76 9.01
C ALA A 90 -14.17 6.93 10.27
N SER A 91 -14.06 5.61 10.15
CA SER A 91 -13.97 4.69 11.29
C SER A 91 -12.72 3.84 11.20
N VAL A 92 -12.08 3.66 12.34
CA VAL A 92 -10.93 2.81 12.55
C VAL A 92 -11.43 1.53 13.22
N ASN A 93 -11.12 0.38 12.62
CA ASN A 93 -11.64 -0.92 13.02
C ASN A 93 -10.49 -1.94 13.19
N PRO A 94 -10.50 -2.77 14.25
CA PRO A 94 -9.53 -3.83 14.41
C PRO A 94 -9.91 -5.03 13.54
N PHE A 95 -8.92 -5.73 12.99
CA PHE A 95 -9.12 -7.02 12.33
C PHE A 95 -8.48 -8.12 13.15
N ASN A 96 -9.22 -9.21 13.33
CA ASN A 96 -8.80 -10.41 14.07
C ASN A 96 -8.31 -10.12 15.50
N LEU A 97 -8.86 -9.11 16.18
CA LEU A 97 -8.60 -8.91 17.60
C LEU A 97 -9.31 -10.01 18.39
N CYS A 98 -8.66 -10.56 19.42
CA CYS A 98 -9.32 -11.46 20.35
C CYS A 98 -10.27 -10.68 21.26
N ARG A 99 -11.36 -11.33 21.68
CA ARG A 99 -12.13 -10.83 22.83
C ARG A 99 -11.30 -10.88 24.10
N ALA A 100 -11.66 -10.08 25.09
CA ALA A 100 -10.93 -10.00 26.36
C ALA A 100 -10.72 -11.36 27.05
N ASP A 101 -11.65 -12.30 26.88
CA ASP A 101 -11.63 -13.66 27.46
C ASP A 101 -11.15 -14.74 26.49
N GLN A 102 -10.80 -14.39 25.25
CA GLN A 102 -10.36 -15.34 24.23
C GLN A 102 -8.83 -15.46 24.19
N THR A 103 -8.33 -16.69 24.31
CA THR A 103 -6.89 -16.97 24.16
C THR A 103 -6.44 -16.73 22.70
N PRO A 104 -5.37 -15.93 22.48
CA PRO A 104 -4.83 -15.71 21.14
C PRO A 104 -4.35 -16.99 20.44
N ALA A 105 -4.69 -17.11 19.17
CA ALA A 105 -4.27 -18.21 18.32
C ALA A 105 -4.06 -17.74 16.87
N THR A 106 -2.89 -18.05 16.30
CA THR A 106 -2.53 -17.67 14.93
C THR A 106 -3.58 -18.14 13.93
N GLY A 107 -4.01 -17.23 13.05
CA GLY A 107 -5.04 -17.53 12.05
C GLY A 107 -6.47 -17.51 12.60
N VAL A 108 -6.66 -17.27 13.89
CA VAL A 108 -7.97 -17.14 14.55
C VAL A 108 -8.16 -15.73 15.07
N CYS A 109 -7.37 -15.32 16.06
CA CYS A 109 -7.37 -13.98 16.63
C CYS A 109 -6.03 -13.65 17.29
N TYR A 110 -5.78 -12.36 17.54
CA TYR A 110 -4.54 -11.82 18.09
C TYR A 110 -4.83 -10.91 19.28
N ALA A 111 -3.96 -10.93 20.32
CA ALA A 111 -4.07 -10.04 21.49
C ALA A 111 -3.97 -8.55 21.14
N THR A 112 -3.25 -8.25 20.06
CA THR A 112 -3.22 -6.95 19.38
C THR A 112 -3.62 -7.23 17.95
N PRO A 113 -4.53 -6.44 17.33
CA PRO A 113 -4.98 -6.75 15.99
C PRO A 113 -3.81 -6.88 15.03
N ASN A 114 -3.87 -7.84 14.11
CA ASN A 114 -2.81 -8.00 13.10
C ASN A 114 -2.99 -7.03 11.92
N ARG A 115 -4.18 -6.43 11.79
CA ARG A 115 -4.46 -5.34 10.83
C ARG A 115 -5.46 -4.35 11.42
N ILE A 116 -5.42 -3.13 10.90
CA ILE A 116 -6.38 -2.07 11.19
C ILE A 116 -7.03 -1.66 9.87
N GLY A 117 -8.35 -1.61 9.80
CA GLY A 117 -9.06 -0.95 8.70
C GLY A 117 -9.37 0.49 9.08
N VAL A 118 -9.22 1.40 8.13
CA VAL A 118 -9.70 2.77 8.19
C VAL A 118 -10.64 2.94 7.03
N SER A 119 -11.92 2.98 7.35
CA SER A 119 -12.99 3.13 6.39
C SER A 119 -13.33 4.61 6.24
N ILE A 120 -13.47 5.06 5.01
CA ILE A 120 -13.77 6.46 4.69
C ILE A 120 -15.16 6.48 4.08
N GLY A 121 -16.04 7.30 4.63
CA GLY A 121 -17.45 7.28 4.29
C GLY A 121 -18.15 8.58 4.63
N TYR A 122 -19.47 8.52 4.75
CA TYR A 122 -20.32 9.62 5.21
C TYR A 122 -21.24 9.14 6.33
N SER A 123 -21.55 10.02 7.29
CA SER A 123 -22.47 9.70 8.38
C SER A 123 -23.90 9.50 7.85
N LYS A 124 -24.51 8.36 8.14
CA LYS A 124 -25.92 8.08 7.82
C LYS A 124 -26.86 8.43 8.99
N GLY A 125 -26.29 8.81 10.13
CA GLY A 125 -26.93 8.94 11.42
C GLY A 125 -26.13 8.19 12.50
N PRO A 126 -26.53 8.27 13.78
CA PRO A 126 -25.81 7.63 14.88
C PRO A 126 -25.58 6.13 14.67
N GLY A 127 -24.36 5.66 14.89
CA GLY A 127 -24.00 4.25 14.80
C GLY A 127 -23.74 3.74 13.37
N GLN A 128 -23.99 4.54 12.33
CA GLN A 128 -23.95 4.08 10.93
C GLN A 128 -23.25 5.08 10.00
N MET A 129 -22.43 4.53 9.11
CA MET A 129 -21.89 5.25 7.96
C MET A 129 -22.16 4.51 6.65
N GLY A 130 -22.14 5.27 5.56
CA GLY A 130 -22.17 4.76 4.20
C GLY A 130 -20.83 4.97 3.52
N SER A 131 -20.55 4.18 2.51
CA SER A 131 -19.28 4.13 1.79
C SER A 131 -19.42 4.49 0.31
N ASN A 132 -20.64 4.47 -0.23
CA ASN A 132 -20.90 4.84 -1.62
C ASN A 132 -21.15 6.35 -1.76
N PHE A 133 -20.09 7.11 -2.03
CA PHE A 133 -20.21 8.54 -2.31
C PHE A 133 -20.95 8.86 -3.61
N GLY A 134 -21.08 7.90 -4.53
CA GLY A 134 -21.73 8.09 -5.83
C GLY A 134 -23.26 8.11 -5.74
N SER A 135 -23.82 7.40 -4.76
CA SER A 135 -25.27 7.32 -4.51
C SER A 135 -25.54 7.26 -3.00
N PRO A 136 -25.29 8.36 -2.25
CA PRO A 136 -25.43 8.39 -0.81
C PRO A 136 -26.88 8.18 -0.37
N THR A 137 -27.08 7.38 0.68
CA THR A 137 -28.39 7.07 1.25
C THR A 137 -28.45 7.29 2.76
N GLY A 138 -29.63 7.55 3.30
CA GLY A 138 -29.88 7.65 4.74
C GLY A 138 -29.82 6.28 5.43
N SER A 139 -29.99 6.24 6.76
CA SER A 139 -29.91 5.02 7.58
C SER A 139 -30.83 3.88 7.14
N ASP A 140 -31.90 4.17 6.41
CA ASP A 140 -32.80 3.17 5.80
C ASP A 140 -32.22 2.48 4.55
N GLY A 141 -31.06 2.93 4.06
CA GLY A 141 -30.36 2.39 2.90
C GLY A 141 -31.03 2.68 1.55
N THR A 142 -32.09 3.48 1.51
CA THR A 142 -32.88 3.70 0.29
C THR A 142 -33.20 5.17 0.03
N THR A 143 -33.38 5.97 1.07
CA THR A 143 -33.66 7.41 0.92
C THR A 143 -32.38 8.14 0.52
N PRO A 144 -32.34 8.88 -0.60
CA PRO A 144 -31.17 9.67 -0.98
C PRO A 144 -30.77 10.66 0.11
N LEU A 145 -29.47 10.76 0.40
CA LEU A 145 -28.93 11.67 1.41
C LEU A 145 -28.04 12.73 0.77
N ALA A 146 -28.33 14.01 1.01
CA ALA A 146 -27.44 15.09 0.59
C ALA A 146 -26.20 15.14 1.49
N LEU A 147 -25.01 15.05 0.87
CA LEU A 147 -23.75 15.20 1.60
C LEU A 147 -23.49 16.67 1.93
N ARG A 148 -22.94 16.93 3.12
CA ARG A 148 -22.56 18.27 3.56
C ARG A 148 -21.27 18.77 2.89
N GLN A 149 -20.43 17.84 2.43
CA GLN A 149 -19.29 18.12 1.57
C GLN A 149 -19.45 17.38 0.24
N THR A 150 -19.22 18.06 -0.88
CA THR A 150 -19.30 17.44 -2.21
C THR A 150 -18.13 16.48 -2.43
N VAL A 151 -18.45 15.20 -2.62
CA VAL A 151 -17.48 14.15 -2.94
C VAL A 151 -17.79 13.57 -4.32
N ASN A 152 -16.80 13.60 -5.21
CA ASN A 152 -16.81 12.95 -6.51
C ASN A 152 -15.42 12.33 -6.78
N ALA A 153 -15.20 11.77 -7.97
CA ALA A 153 -13.95 11.09 -8.32
C ALA A 153 -12.71 12.01 -8.34
N ASP A 154 -12.90 13.34 -8.43
CA ASP A 154 -11.81 14.32 -8.39
C ASP A 154 -11.56 14.89 -6.99
N THR A 155 -12.48 14.65 -6.04
CA THR A 155 -12.35 15.08 -4.65
C THR A 155 -11.19 14.36 -3.96
N VAL A 156 -10.32 15.12 -3.31
CA VAL A 156 -9.26 14.60 -2.44
C VAL A 156 -9.76 14.60 -1.00
N ILE A 157 -9.68 13.45 -0.34
CA ILE A 157 -9.89 13.29 1.08
C ILE A 157 -8.52 13.17 1.75
N GLU A 158 -8.19 14.14 2.61
CA GLU A 158 -6.98 14.12 3.43
C GLU A 158 -7.31 13.60 4.83
N LEU A 159 -6.60 12.56 5.27
CA LEU A 159 -6.68 12.05 6.63
C LEU A 159 -5.31 12.15 7.30
N LYS A 160 -5.32 12.62 8.55
CA LYS A 160 -4.19 12.47 9.47
C LYS A 160 -4.58 11.48 10.56
N ILE A 161 -3.77 10.44 10.76
CA ILE A 161 -4.08 9.31 11.65
C ILE A 161 -2.96 9.18 12.69
N ALA A 162 -3.33 9.21 13.96
CA ALA A 162 -2.46 8.82 15.07
C ALA A 162 -2.50 7.30 15.22
N LEU A 163 -1.34 6.65 15.27
CA LEU A 163 -1.26 5.20 15.41
C LEU A 163 -1.12 4.74 16.86
N ASN A 164 -0.86 5.65 17.79
CA ASN A 164 -0.52 5.35 19.18
C ASN A 164 0.58 4.26 19.24
N THR A 165 0.51 3.37 20.23
CA THR A 165 1.47 2.28 20.43
C THR A 165 1.52 1.28 19.27
N LEU A 166 0.46 1.20 18.44
CA LEU A 166 0.41 0.34 17.26
C LEU A 166 1.30 0.86 16.11
N GLY A 167 1.76 2.10 16.19
CA GLY A 167 2.77 2.66 15.28
C GLY A 167 4.09 1.87 15.26
N ARG A 168 4.40 1.17 16.36
CA ARG A 168 5.60 0.33 16.48
C ARG A 168 5.55 -0.94 15.61
N THR A 169 4.35 -1.44 15.34
CA THR A 169 4.13 -2.72 14.64
C THR A 169 3.75 -2.55 13.18
N LEU A 170 3.44 -1.32 12.73
CA LEU A 170 3.16 -1.03 11.32
C LEU A 170 4.27 -1.56 10.41
N ARG A 171 3.89 -2.22 9.31
CA ARG A 171 4.79 -2.67 8.25
C ARG A 171 4.41 -2.16 6.88
N TRP A 172 3.17 -2.30 6.46
CA TRP A 172 2.76 -1.81 5.15
C TRP A 172 1.28 -1.45 5.18
N SER A 173 0.85 -0.72 4.16
CA SER A 173 -0.53 -0.29 4.03
C SER A 173 -1.08 -0.64 2.65
N TRP A 174 -2.35 -1.01 2.60
CA TRP A 174 -3.12 -1.14 1.38
C TRP A 174 -4.16 -0.02 1.34
N LEU A 175 -4.23 0.71 0.23
CA LEU A 175 -5.24 1.72 0.01
C LEU A 175 -6.14 1.28 -1.15
N ASN A 176 -7.46 1.30 -0.96
CA ASN A 176 -8.42 1.25 -2.04
C ASN A 176 -8.82 2.70 -2.37
N GLY A 177 -8.55 3.13 -3.60
CA GLY A 177 -8.65 4.53 -4.02
C GLY A 177 -7.39 5.02 -4.76
N ASP A 178 -7.45 6.25 -5.28
CA ASP A 178 -6.30 6.85 -5.96
C ASP A 178 -5.39 7.60 -4.99
N LEU A 179 -4.15 7.10 -4.82
CA LEU A 179 -3.15 7.71 -3.96
C LEU A 179 -2.60 9.00 -4.58
N ASP A 180 -2.72 10.10 -3.82
CA ASP A 180 -2.20 11.43 -4.16
C ASP A 180 -1.02 11.85 -3.27
N TYR A 181 -1.09 11.56 -1.97
CA TYR A 181 -0.06 11.93 -0.99
C TYR A 181 0.10 10.86 0.10
N TRP A 182 1.34 10.65 0.55
CA TRP A 182 1.64 9.70 1.62
C TRP A 182 2.85 10.14 2.45
N LYS A 183 2.60 10.40 3.73
CA LYS A 183 3.62 10.75 4.71
C LYS A 183 3.50 9.91 5.96
N THR A 184 4.64 9.46 6.46
CA THR A 184 4.75 8.78 7.75
C THR A 184 5.79 9.48 8.60
N GLU A 185 5.43 9.75 9.85
CA GLU A 185 6.24 10.44 10.86
C GLU A 185 6.39 9.57 12.10
N ASN A 186 7.52 9.70 12.78
CA ASN A 186 7.84 8.99 14.03
C ASN A 186 7.57 7.47 13.97
N LEU A 187 7.76 6.86 12.80
CA LEU A 187 7.59 5.43 12.61
C LEU A 187 8.41 4.63 13.64
N GLY A 188 7.80 3.60 14.22
CA GLY A 188 8.45 2.81 15.25
C GLY A 188 8.38 3.39 16.67
N GLN A 189 7.74 4.55 16.86
CA GLN A 189 7.53 5.22 18.14
C GLN A 189 6.03 5.26 18.51
N ASP A 190 5.70 5.74 19.71
CA ASP A 190 4.32 5.84 20.21
C ASP A 190 3.54 7.02 19.61
N ASP A 191 4.24 8.02 19.10
CA ASP A 191 3.70 9.21 18.44
C ASP A 191 3.75 9.08 16.91
N ALA A 192 3.73 7.85 16.40
CA ALA A 192 3.72 7.59 14.97
C ALA A 192 2.44 8.13 14.33
N GLU A 193 2.60 8.91 13.28
CA GLU A 193 1.51 9.52 12.53
C GLU A 193 1.58 9.15 11.05
N LEU A 194 0.41 9.02 10.45
CA LEU A 194 0.22 8.83 9.03
C LEU A 194 -0.58 10.00 8.46
N THR A 195 -0.17 10.55 7.33
CA THR A 195 -0.99 11.48 6.54
C THR A 195 -1.16 10.94 5.13
N VAL A 196 -2.40 10.82 4.69
CA VAL A 196 -2.76 10.31 3.36
C VAL A 196 -3.70 11.29 2.67
N ARG A 197 -3.48 11.51 1.37
CA ARG A 197 -4.49 12.07 0.46
C ARG A 197 -4.90 11.00 -0.52
N VAL A 198 -6.19 10.76 -0.59
CA VAL A 198 -6.78 9.76 -1.48
C VAL A 198 -7.95 10.38 -2.22
N LYS A 199 -8.08 10.07 -3.52
CA LYS A 199 -9.33 10.29 -4.24
C LYS A 199 -10.16 9.00 -4.22
N PRO A 200 -11.46 9.06 -3.89
CA PRO A 200 -12.33 7.91 -4.07
C PRO A 200 -12.28 7.40 -5.52
N ALA A 201 -12.34 6.09 -5.69
CA ALA A 201 -12.33 5.45 -7.00
C ALA A 201 -13.49 4.47 -7.11
N SER A 202 -13.77 4.00 -8.33
CA SER A 202 -14.72 2.90 -8.55
C SER A 202 -14.21 1.66 -7.83
N THR A 203 -15.01 1.14 -6.91
CA THR A 203 -14.77 -0.07 -6.15
C THR A 203 -15.91 -1.05 -6.44
N PRO A 204 -15.62 -2.21 -7.03
CA PRO A 204 -16.63 -3.22 -7.30
C PRO A 204 -17.14 -3.80 -5.99
N ILE A 205 -18.45 -3.91 -5.89
CA ILE A 205 -19.16 -4.48 -4.74
C ILE A 205 -19.72 -5.83 -5.12
N VAL A 206 -19.50 -6.78 -4.23
CA VAL A 206 -19.91 -8.17 -4.37
C VAL A 206 -20.88 -8.50 -3.24
N ASP A 207 -22.01 -9.10 -3.59
CA ASP A 207 -22.89 -9.70 -2.61
C ASP A 207 -22.35 -11.08 -2.21
N TRP A 208 -21.61 -11.11 -1.10
CA TRP A 208 -21.00 -12.33 -0.55
C TRP A 208 -22.03 -13.41 -0.16
N GLY A 209 -23.29 -13.03 0.08
CA GLY A 209 -24.37 -13.99 0.32
C GLY A 209 -24.74 -14.80 -0.92
N THR A 210 -24.46 -14.28 -2.12
CA THR A 210 -24.80 -14.93 -3.39
C THR A 210 -23.63 -15.65 -4.05
N VAL A 211 -22.41 -15.13 -3.90
CA VAL A 211 -21.25 -15.68 -4.62
C VAL A 211 -20.53 -16.82 -3.87
N GLY A 212 -20.73 -16.97 -2.56
CA GLY A 212 -20.04 -17.99 -1.75
C GLY A 212 -18.54 -17.71 -1.54
N GLN A 213 -17.81 -18.68 -0.95
CA GLN A 213 -16.37 -18.54 -0.67
C GLN A 213 -15.53 -18.59 -1.95
N ASN A 214 -15.07 -17.44 -2.45
CA ASN A 214 -14.33 -17.34 -3.73
C ASN A 214 -12.88 -16.86 -3.61
N GLY A 215 -12.30 -16.84 -2.41
CA GLY A 215 -10.87 -16.59 -2.21
C GLY A 215 -10.37 -15.17 -2.49
N CYS A 216 -11.20 -14.27 -3.04
CA CYS A 216 -10.78 -12.92 -3.45
C CYS A 216 -10.22 -12.08 -2.29
N THR A 217 -10.68 -12.31 -1.06
CA THR A 217 -10.24 -11.61 0.15
C THR A 217 -9.34 -12.47 1.04
N ALA A 218 -9.03 -13.70 0.62
CA ALA A 218 -8.09 -14.55 1.33
C ALA A 218 -6.71 -13.88 1.40
N THR A 219 -5.94 -14.15 2.45
CA THR A 219 -4.57 -13.64 2.55
C THR A 219 -3.58 -14.76 2.86
N PRO A 220 -2.66 -15.08 1.93
CA PRO A 220 -2.54 -14.54 0.57
C PRO A 220 -3.78 -14.78 -0.30
N ILE A 221 -3.98 -13.95 -1.33
CA ILE A 221 -5.09 -14.09 -2.28
C ILE A 221 -4.81 -15.34 -3.12
N LEU A 222 -5.77 -16.27 -3.15
CA LEU A 222 -5.61 -17.57 -3.83
C LEU A 222 -6.23 -17.57 -5.23
N SER A 223 -7.45 -17.05 -5.36
CA SER A 223 -8.22 -16.97 -6.60
C SER A 223 -9.27 -15.86 -6.48
N CYS A 224 -9.83 -15.43 -7.61
CA CYS A 224 -11.04 -14.60 -7.62
C CYS A 224 -11.81 -14.80 -8.93
N SER A 225 -12.81 -15.68 -8.90
CA SER A 225 -13.56 -16.11 -10.09
C SER A 225 -14.97 -15.51 -10.14
N ILE A 226 -15.10 -14.23 -9.80
CA ILE A 226 -16.39 -13.54 -9.80
C ILE A 226 -16.61 -12.91 -11.18
N PRO A 227 -17.60 -13.37 -11.98
CA PRO A 227 -17.79 -12.89 -13.36
C PRO A 227 -18.09 -11.40 -13.45
N ILE A 228 -19.00 -10.91 -12.61
CA ILE A 228 -19.54 -9.57 -12.69
C ILE A 228 -19.72 -9.00 -11.28
N ALA A 229 -19.45 -7.71 -11.11
CA ALA A 229 -19.77 -7.00 -9.87
C ALA A 229 -21.28 -6.83 -9.71
N GLY A 230 -21.78 -6.86 -8.47
CA GLY A 230 -23.18 -6.58 -8.19
C GLY A 230 -23.49 -5.08 -8.25
N ALA A 231 -22.52 -4.23 -7.89
CA ALA A 231 -22.57 -2.78 -8.04
C ALA A 231 -21.15 -2.19 -8.14
N GLU A 232 -21.04 -0.92 -8.51
CA GLU A 232 -19.82 -0.13 -8.40
C GLU A 232 -20.07 1.03 -7.44
N TYR A 233 -19.25 1.15 -6.40
CA TYR A 233 -19.30 2.27 -5.48
C TYR A 233 -18.17 3.24 -5.76
N LEU A 234 -18.42 4.53 -5.58
CA LEU A 234 -17.34 5.50 -5.46
C LEU A 234 -16.90 5.50 -3.99
N ALA A 235 -15.77 4.88 -3.69
CA ALA A 235 -15.34 4.63 -2.31
C ALA A 235 -13.82 4.81 -2.13
N ALA A 236 -13.40 4.92 -0.87
CA ALA A 236 -12.00 4.85 -0.46
C ALA A 236 -11.88 4.12 0.87
N GLY A 237 -10.75 3.45 1.09
CA GLY A 237 -10.48 2.75 2.35
C GLY A 237 -9.03 2.37 2.47
N LEU A 238 -8.55 2.20 3.71
CA LEU A 238 -7.15 1.93 4.01
C LEU A 238 -7.07 0.74 4.96
N VAL A 239 -6.13 -0.15 4.73
CA VAL A 239 -5.78 -1.23 5.65
C VAL A 239 -4.32 -1.08 6.04
N LEU A 240 -4.05 -1.08 7.34
CA LEU A 240 -2.71 -1.04 7.91
C LEU A 240 -2.35 -2.44 8.41
N SER A 241 -1.24 -2.99 7.92
CA SER A 241 -0.71 -4.27 8.36
C SER A 241 0.24 -4.08 9.54
N LEU A 242 -0.06 -4.75 10.64
CA LEU A 242 0.73 -4.77 11.88
C LEU A 242 1.56 -6.05 12.01
N ASP A 243 1.79 -6.75 10.90
CA ASP A 243 2.48 -8.03 10.86
C ASP A 243 3.97 -7.91 11.18
N THR A 244 4.32 -8.08 12.45
CA THR A 244 5.71 -7.95 12.92
C THR A 244 6.65 -9.03 12.39
N THR A 245 6.15 -10.07 11.71
CA THR A 245 7.02 -11.09 11.08
C THR A 245 7.76 -10.54 9.85
N LEU A 246 7.28 -9.43 9.28
CA LEU A 246 7.89 -8.77 8.12
C LEU A 246 9.01 -7.80 8.54
N ASP A 247 9.98 -7.58 7.64
CA ASP A 247 11.10 -6.65 7.88
C ASP A 247 10.59 -5.23 8.09
N ALA A 248 11.02 -4.59 9.18
CA ALA A 248 10.66 -3.22 9.54
C ALA A 248 11.07 -2.17 8.49
N ALA A 249 11.98 -2.50 7.56
CA ALA A 249 12.28 -1.62 6.43
C ALA A 249 11.07 -1.40 5.50
N LEU A 250 10.06 -2.27 5.52
CA LEU A 250 8.82 -2.04 4.79
C LEU A 250 7.96 -0.95 5.43
N THR A 251 8.13 -0.64 6.72
CA THR A 251 7.29 0.32 7.44
C THR A 251 7.16 1.62 6.66
N GLY A 252 5.92 2.01 6.36
CA GLY A 252 5.60 3.17 5.54
C GLY A 252 5.48 2.89 4.04
N ALA A 253 5.61 1.65 3.58
CA ALA A 253 5.21 1.25 2.24
C ALA A 253 3.69 1.24 2.13
N VAL A 254 3.18 1.78 1.03
CA VAL A 254 1.76 1.73 0.68
C VAL A 254 1.61 1.22 -0.73
N PHE A 255 0.62 0.36 -0.95
CA PHE A 255 0.17 0.06 -2.29
C PHE A 255 -1.31 0.40 -2.39
N ALA A 256 -1.64 1.21 -3.39
CA ALA A 256 -2.97 1.67 -3.66
C ALA A 256 -3.52 0.96 -4.90
N THR A 257 -4.80 0.63 -4.86
CA THR A 257 -5.50 -0.07 -5.94
C THR A 257 -6.79 0.64 -6.28
N GLN A 258 -7.11 0.68 -7.57
CA GLN A 258 -8.41 1.11 -8.08
C GLN A 258 -9.08 -0.07 -8.80
N GLY A 259 -10.41 -0.14 -8.76
CA GLY A 259 -11.16 -1.21 -9.41
C GLY A 259 -10.96 -2.60 -8.80
N ALA A 260 -10.38 -2.69 -7.59
CA ALA A 260 -10.09 -3.94 -6.89
C ALA A 260 -11.00 -4.11 -5.66
N ILE A 261 -11.34 -5.35 -5.35
CA ILE A 261 -12.03 -5.75 -4.10
C ILE A 261 -11.02 -5.84 -2.96
N ALA A 262 -9.86 -6.42 -3.24
CA ALA A 262 -8.83 -6.69 -2.25
C ALA A 262 -7.43 -6.51 -2.82
N GLY A 263 -6.49 -6.21 -1.93
CA GLY A 263 -5.09 -6.16 -2.25
C GLY A 263 -4.24 -6.67 -1.10
N PHE A 264 -3.15 -7.37 -1.43
CA PHE A 264 -2.25 -7.94 -0.44
C PHE A 264 -0.79 -7.81 -0.87
N LEU A 265 0.08 -7.49 0.09
CA LEU A 265 1.52 -7.40 -0.12
C LEU A 265 2.21 -8.56 0.58
N GLN A 266 3.00 -9.30 -0.19
CA GLN A 266 3.79 -10.43 0.28
C GLN A 266 5.27 -10.19 -0.03
N PRO A 267 6.08 -9.78 0.94
CA PRO A 267 7.51 -9.72 0.74
C PRO A 267 8.11 -11.12 0.74
N GLY A 268 9.24 -11.29 0.07
CA GLY A 268 9.94 -12.57 0.08
C GLY A 268 11.36 -12.51 -0.48
N GLY A 269 11.82 -13.65 -0.99
CA GLY A 269 13.12 -13.77 -1.63
C GLY A 269 14.24 -14.00 -0.62
N SER A 270 15.44 -13.55 -0.96
CA SER A 270 16.61 -13.68 -0.07
C SER A 270 17.18 -12.31 0.29
N PRO A 271 18.02 -12.19 1.35
CA PRO A 271 18.70 -10.93 1.66
C PRO A 271 19.53 -10.35 0.50
N THR A 272 19.91 -11.16 -0.48
CA THR A 272 20.67 -10.76 -1.67
C THR A 272 19.82 -10.63 -2.94
N ALA A 273 18.58 -11.07 -2.90
CA ALA A 273 17.60 -10.99 -3.98
C ALA A 273 16.20 -10.82 -3.37
N PRO A 274 15.92 -9.66 -2.75
CA PRO A 274 14.60 -9.37 -2.19
C PRO A 274 13.58 -9.28 -3.33
N LEU A 275 12.37 -9.78 -3.07
CA LEU A 275 11.22 -9.67 -3.96
C LEU A 275 10.02 -9.14 -3.18
N LEU A 276 9.10 -8.54 -3.91
CA LEU A 276 7.81 -8.09 -3.38
C LEU A 276 6.74 -8.53 -4.35
N ASP A 277 5.85 -9.39 -3.88
CA ASP A 277 4.67 -9.80 -4.63
C ASP A 277 3.48 -8.94 -4.17
N LEU A 278 2.84 -8.29 -5.13
CA LEU A 278 1.67 -7.44 -4.94
C LEU A 278 0.48 -8.15 -5.57
N GLN A 279 -0.42 -8.67 -4.75
CA GLN A 279 -1.61 -9.39 -5.17
C GLN A 279 -2.80 -8.45 -5.16
N LEU A 280 -3.68 -8.63 -6.14
CA LEU A 280 -4.90 -7.86 -6.33
C LEU A 280 -6.00 -8.85 -6.68
N ALA A 281 -7.22 -8.62 -6.22
CA ALA A 281 -8.38 -9.39 -6.65
C ALA A 281 -9.53 -8.46 -7.01
N SER A 282 -10.26 -8.83 -8.06
CA SER A 282 -11.50 -8.16 -8.43
C SER A 282 -12.39 -9.06 -9.28
N THR A 283 -13.59 -8.57 -9.59
CA THR A 283 -14.47 -9.19 -10.59
C THR A 283 -13.88 -9.08 -12.00
N HIS A 284 -14.32 -9.92 -12.93
CA HIS A 284 -13.88 -9.83 -14.33
C HIS A 284 -14.56 -8.68 -15.08
N GLN A 285 -15.80 -8.37 -14.72
CA GLN A 285 -16.61 -7.31 -15.31
C GLN A 285 -17.17 -6.36 -14.23
N THR A 286 -17.33 -5.10 -14.62
CA THR A 286 -18.12 -4.09 -13.90
C THR A 286 -19.59 -4.52 -13.81
N SER A 287 -20.37 -3.93 -12.92
CA SER A 287 -21.81 -4.19 -12.86
C SER A 287 -22.59 -3.84 -14.14
N ALA A 288 -22.00 -3.01 -15.01
CA ALA A 288 -22.56 -2.68 -16.33
C ALA A 288 -22.15 -3.67 -17.43
N GLY A 289 -21.39 -4.73 -17.12
CA GLY A 289 -20.94 -5.76 -18.06
C GLY A 289 -19.69 -5.40 -18.87
N ALA A 290 -19.12 -4.22 -18.70
CA ALA A 290 -17.83 -3.86 -19.29
C ALA A 290 -16.66 -4.55 -18.56
N PRO A 291 -15.50 -4.77 -19.22
CA PRO A 291 -14.32 -5.33 -18.56
C PRO A 291 -13.90 -4.52 -17.33
N GLN A 292 -13.65 -5.21 -16.21
CA GLN A 292 -13.13 -4.57 -15.00
C GLN A 292 -11.64 -4.26 -15.20
N LEU A 293 -11.29 -2.98 -15.09
CA LEU A 293 -9.91 -2.52 -15.22
C LEU A 293 -9.41 -1.92 -13.91
N GLY A 294 -8.14 -2.18 -13.64
CA GLY A 294 -7.48 -1.76 -12.41
C GLY A 294 -6.29 -0.87 -12.63
N VAL A 295 -5.98 -0.12 -11.57
CA VAL A 295 -4.71 0.60 -11.42
C VAL A 295 -4.08 0.16 -10.12
N MET A 296 -2.77 -0.07 -10.15
CA MET A 296 -1.95 -0.31 -8.98
C MET A 296 -0.89 0.79 -8.89
N LYS A 297 -0.79 1.45 -7.74
CA LYS A 297 0.28 2.39 -7.37
C LYS A 297 0.99 1.87 -6.14
N ALA A 298 2.25 1.43 -6.24
CA ALA A 298 3.04 0.95 -5.11
C ALA A 298 4.15 1.95 -4.78
N LEU A 299 4.09 2.55 -3.59
CA LEU A 299 5.13 3.41 -3.04
C LEU A 299 6.09 2.59 -2.18
N LEU A 300 7.33 2.48 -2.65
CA LEU A 300 8.45 1.94 -1.89
C LEU A 300 9.19 3.09 -1.20
N PRO A 301 9.15 3.20 0.14
CA PRO A 301 9.75 4.32 0.84
C PRO A 301 11.28 4.20 0.85
N ALA A 302 11.99 5.32 1.03
CA ALA A 302 13.44 5.38 0.98
C ALA A 302 14.15 4.35 1.88
N GLN A 303 13.62 4.09 3.06
CA GLN A 303 14.16 3.06 3.96
C GLN A 303 14.02 1.64 3.39
N ALA A 304 12.92 1.30 2.70
CA ALA A 304 12.75 0.00 2.04
C ALA A 304 13.74 -0.14 0.88
N LEU A 305 13.82 0.89 0.04
CA LEU A 305 14.77 0.97 -1.08
C LEU A 305 16.21 0.77 -0.61
N LEU A 306 16.61 1.47 0.44
CA LEU A 306 17.95 1.41 0.98
C LEU A 306 18.22 0.09 1.68
N ASN A 307 17.35 -0.34 2.61
CA ASN A 307 17.63 -1.42 3.54
C ASN A 307 17.29 -2.81 3.01
N LEU A 308 16.28 -2.95 2.16
CA LEU A 308 15.92 -4.22 1.53
C LEU A 308 16.64 -4.36 0.19
N TYR A 309 16.42 -3.39 -0.70
CA TYR A 309 16.85 -3.50 -2.10
C TYR A 309 18.27 -3.02 -2.37
N GLY A 310 18.86 -2.27 -1.44
CA GLY A 310 20.20 -1.74 -1.60
C GLY A 310 20.30 -0.72 -2.73
N VAL A 311 19.31 0.14 -2.89
CA VAL A 311 19.31 1.21 -3.89
C VAL A 311 18.97 2.54 -3.21
N LEU A 312 19.59 3.62 -3.69
CA LEU A 312 19.25 4.97 -3.23
C LEU A 312 17.96 5.43 -3.94
N PRO A 313 17.10 6.24 -3.29
CA PRO A 313 15.86 6.73 -3.90
C PRO A 313 16.08 7.36 -5.28
N ALA A 314 17.13 8.18 -5.42
CA ALA A 314 17.48 8.85 -6.66
C ALA A 314 17.82 7.92 -7.84
N ASP A 315 18.17 6.66 -7.60
CA ASP A 315 18.50 5.69 -8.65
C ASP A 315 17.39 4.64 -8.89
N ALA A 316 16.37 4.63 -8.03
CA ALA A 316 15.41 3.53 -7.92
C ALA A 316 14.56 3.34 -9.20
N ALA A 317 14.26 4.41 -9.92
CA ALA A 317 13.43 4.35 -11.13
C ALA A 317 14.03 3.47 -12.25
N SER A 318 15.36 3.38 -12.32
CA SER A 318 16.06 2.54 -13.30
C SER A 318 16.40 1.13 -12.79
N PHE A 319 16.09 0.85 -11.52
CA PHE A 319 16.58 -0.31 -10.78
C PHE A 319 15.63 -1.51 -10.84
N PHE A 320 14.32 -1.26 -10.88
CA PHE A 320 13.29 -2.28 -10.74
C PHE A 320 12.60 -2.65 -12.06
N GLY A 321 12.24 -3.92 -12.18
CA GLY A 321 11.27 -4.43 -13.14
C GLY A 321 10.05 -4.95 -12.40
N VAL A 322 8.92 -4.99 -13.10
CA VAL A 322 7.68 -5.61 -12.62
C VAL A 322 7.27 -6.68 -13.61
N GLN A 323 6.92 -7.85 -13.10
CA GLN A 323 6.42 -8.97 -13.87
C GLN A 323 5.06 -9.40 -13.31
N ARG A 324 4.07 -9.63 -14.17
CA ARG A 324 2.82 -10.29 -13.79
C ARG A 324 3.10 -11.79 -13.60
N THR A 325 2.74 -12.33 -12.44
CA THR A 325 3.01 -13.73 -12.04
C THR A 325 1.76 -14.50 -11.59
N GLY A 326 0.67 -13.80 -11.27
CA GLY A 326 -0.63 -14.43 -10.96
C GLY A 326 -1.42 -14.74 -12.22
N ASP A 327 -2.75 -14.69 -12.12
CA ASP A 327 -3.65 -15.00 -13.24
C ASP A 327 -3.31 -14.23 -14.51
N ALA A 328 -3.48 -14.91 -15.65
CA ALA A 328 -3.27 -14.35 -16.97
C ALA A 328 -4.14 -13.09 -17.21
N GLY A 329 -3.70 -12.23 -18.12
CA GLY A 329 -4.40 -11.01 -18.46
C GLY A 329 -3.48 -9.98 -19.08
N THR A 330 -3.99 -8.75 -19.23
CA THR A 330 -3.26 -7.63 -19.83
C THR A 330 -3.08 -6.50 -18.81
N GLN A 331 -2.11 -5.64 -19.11
CA GLN A 331 -1.80 -4.43 -18.38
C GLN A 331 -0.96 -3.51 -19.29
N SER A 332 -0.99 -2.20 -19.05
CA SER A 332 -0.03 -1.28 -19.66
C SER A 332 1.36 -1.43 -19.02
N ALA A 333 2.38 -0.92 -19.71
CA ALA A 333 3.76 -1.00 -19.26
C ALA A 333 3.94 -0.32 -17.88
N PRO A 334 4.61 -0.98 -16.91
CA PRO A 334 4.89 -0.39 -15.61
C PRO A 334 5.73 0.88 -15.73
N THR A 335 5.35 1.91 -14.97
CA THR A 335 6.08 3.18 -14.85
C THR A 335 6.73 3.30 -13.48
N PHE A 336 7.84 4.04 -13.41
CA PHE A 336 8.67 4.17 -12.22
C PHE A 336 9.06 5.62 -12.05
N GLU A 337 8.56 6.25 -10.99
CA GLU A 337 8.69 7.69 -10.77
C GLU A 337 9.31 7.97 -9.40
N PRO A 338 10.30 8.88 -9.31
CA PRO A 338 10.76 9.36 -8.02
C PRO A 338 9.60 9.96 -7.24
N TRP A 339 9.41 9.49 -6.00
CA TRP A 339 8.48 10.08 -5.05
C TRP A 339 9.30 10.98 -4.12
N THR A 340 8.94 12.25 -4.00
CA THR A 340 9.80 13.24 -3.33
C THR A 340 9.10 13.90 -2.14
N ALA A 341 9.84 14.06 -1.04
CA ALA A 341 9.28 14.59 0.19
C ALA A 341 8.77 16.03 0.06
N ALA A 342 9.38 16.82 -0.83
CA ALA A 342 9.00 18.21 -1.07
C ALA A 342 7.56 18.39 -1.57
N VAL A 343 7.03 17.40 -2.29
CA VAL A 343 5.68 17.47 -2.89
C VAL A 343 4.74 16.46 -2.22
N GLN A 344 5.25 15.27 -1.89
CA GLN A 344 4.42 14.11 -1.57
C GLN A 344 4.66 13.55 -0.17
N GLY A 345 5.41 14.28 0.67
CA GLY A 345 5.53 14.04 2.10
C GLY A 345 6.60 13.02 2.51
N SER A 346 7.08 12.17 1.60
CA SER A 346 8.19 11.25 1.84
C SER A 346 9.06 11.05 0.60
N ASP A 347 10.30 10.59 0.77
CA ASP A 347 11.15 10.16 -0.34
C ASP A 347 10.93 8.66 -0.62
N GLY A 348 10.87 8.28 -1.89
CA GLY A 348 10.67 6.90 -2.29
C GLY A 348 10.65 6.71 -3.80
N LEU A 349 10.07 5.58 -4.20
CA LEU A 349 9.78 5.24 -5.59
C LEU A 349 8.32 4.87 -5.71
N LEU A 350 7.61 5.56 -6.60
CA LEU A 350 6.27 5.15 -7.02
C LEU A 350 6.39 4.23 -8.24
N VAL A 351 5.73 3.09 -8.15
CA VAL A 351 5.58 2.13 -9.24
C VAL A 351 4.11 2.10 -9.63
N THR A 352 3.80 2.41 -10.88
CA THR A 352 2.40 2.43 -11.36
C THR A 352 2.21 1.41 -12.48
N VAL A 353 1.16 0.60 -12.36
CA VAL A 353 0.67 -0.32 -13.41
C VAL A 353 -0.79 0.02 -13.66
N ARG A 354 -1.18 0.21 -14.92
CA ARG A 354 -2.54 0.62 -15.33
C ARG A 354 -3.17 -0.44 -16.22
N ASP A 355 -4.45 -0.24 -16.53
CA ASP A 355 -5.26 -1.06 -17.42
C ASP A 355 -5.19 -2.55 -17.09
N ILE A 356 -5.14 -2.87 -15.80
CA ILE A 356 -4.99 -4.24 -15.29
C ILE A 356 -6.32 -4.95 -15.50
N THR A 357 -6.36 -5.99 -16.33
CA THR A 357 -7.53 -6.88 -16.37
C THR A 357 -7.53 -7.82 -15.17
N PHE A 358 -8.71 -8.01 -14.58
CA PHE A 358 -8.85 -8.70 -13.30
C PHE A 358 -9.27 -10.17 -13.37
N SER A 359 -8.80 -10.85 -12.32
CA SER A 359 -9.14 -12.14 -11.73
C SER A 359 -8.46 -12.06 -10.35
N ALA A 360 -7.44 -12.86 -10.06
CA ALA A 360 -6.47 -12.63 -8.99
C ALA A 360 -5.02 -12.43 -9.51
N PRO A 361 -4.72 -11.31 -10.21
CA PRO A 361 -3.35 -11.02 -10.64
C PRO A 361 -2.39 -10.80 -9.46
N ALA A 362 -1.14 -11.23 -9.66
CA ALA A 362 -0.01 -10.90 -8.80
C ALA A 362 1.09 -10.22 -9.61
N TYR A 363 1.76 -9.24 -9.01
CA TYR A 363 2.87 -8.50 -9.62
C TYR A 363 4.11 -8.62 -8.76
N ARG A 364 5.16 -9.19 -9.35
CA ARG A 364 6.47 -9.35 -8.73
C ARG A 364 7.36 -8.17 -9.06
N VAL A 365 7.70 -7.37 -8.05
CA VAL A 365 8.68 -6.30 -8.13
C VAL A 365 10.06 -6.85 -7.78
N THR A 366 10.98 -6.81 -8.75
CA THR A 366 12.34 -7.33 -8.59
C THR A 366 13.36 -6.40 -9.22
N ARG A 367 14.62 -6.59 -8.86
CA ARG A 367 15.74 -5.86 -9.46
C ARG A 367 15.98 -6.31 -10.90
N ARG A 368 16.15 -5.37 -11.84
CA ARG A 368 16.43 -5.67 -13.27
C ARG A 368 17.76 -6.39 -13.52
N ARG A 369 18.71 -6.28 -12.59
CA ARG A 369 20.09 -6.78 -12.73
C ARG A 369 20.50 -7.48 -11.45
N SER A 370 21.28 -8.55 -11.54
CA SER A 370 21.82 -9.21 -10.35
C SER A 370 22.80 -8.32 -9.58
N ALA A 371 22.82 -8.48 -8.25
CA ALA A 371 23.81 -7.85 -7.40
C ALA A 371 25.15 -8.56 -7.50
N PRO A 372 26.29 -7.84 -7.66
CA PRO A 372 27.59 -8.45 -7.51
C PRO A 372 27.78 -8.95 -6.08
N ARG A 373 28.38 -10.14 -5.92
CA ARG A 373 28.72 -10.68 -4.60
C ARG A 373 29.86 -9.86 -3.97
N LEU A 374 29.65 -9.41 -2.74
CA LEU A 374 30.63 -8.64 -1.99
C LEU A 374 31.36 -9.48 -0.95
N THR A 375 32.63 -9.14 -0.70
CA THR A 375 33.43 -9.68 0.39
C THR A 375 34.02 -8.53 1.20
N ALA A 376 33.84 -8.51 2.51
CA ALA A 376 34.50 -7.57 3.40
C ALA A 376 35.35 -8.33 4.41
N ARG A 377 36.64 -7.98 4.50
CA ARG A 377 37.60 -8.59 5.44
C ARG A 377 38.28 -7.51 6.26
N ILE A 378 38.45 -7.78 7.55
CA ILE A 378 39.21 -6.94 8.46
C ILE A 378 40.65 -7.45 8.48
N SER A 379 41.63 -6.54 8.36
CA SER A 379 43.05 -6.81 8.54
C SER A 379 43.67 -5.62 9.26
N GLY A 380 44.17 -5.85 10.48
CA GLY A 380 44.66 -4.80 11.37
C GLY A 380 43.62 -3.69 11.61
N SER A 381 44.01 -2.45 11.30
CA SER A 381 43.17 -1.25 11.45
C SER A 381 42.27 -0.95 10.24
N LYS A 382 42.24 -1.81 9.22
CA LYS A 382 41.49 -1.59 7.98
C LYS A 382 40.46 -2.69 7.71
N THR A 383 39.32 -2.27 7.17
CA THR A 383 38.31 -3.12 6.55
C THR A 383 38.42 -2.96 5.04
N THR A 384 38.72 -4.04 4.32
CA THR A 384 38.80 -4.04 2.86
C THR A 384 37.54 -4.66 2.27
N VAL A 385 36.79 -3.86 1.53
CA VAL A 385 35.63 -4.28 0.75
C VAL A 385 36.09 -4.63 -0.66
N SER A 386 35.77 -5.83 -1.11
CA SER A 386 36.15 -6.37 -2.41
C SER A 386 34.92 -6.76 -3.22
N ALA A 387 34.96 -6.52 -4.53
CA ALA A 387 33.91 -6.88 -5.46
C ALA A 387 34.48 -7.46 -6.76
N PRO A 388 33.76 -8.40 -7.39
CA PRO A 388 34.15 -8.94 -8.68
C PRO A 388 34.18 -7.87 -9.76
N LYS A 389 34.82 -8.19 -10.87
CA LYS A 389 34.88 -7.33 -12.05
C LYS A 389 33.48 -7.06 -12.60
N ILE A 390 33.13 -5.79 -12.77
CA ILE A 390 31.85 -5.37 -13.36
C ILE A 390 32.08 -5.03 -14.84
N ALA A 391 31.39 -5.74 -15.74
CA ALA A 391 31.59 -5.61 -17.19
C ALA A 391 31.41 -4.17 -17.70
N ALA A 392 30.38 -3.47 -17.21
CA ALA A 392 30.12 -2.07 -17.56
C ALA A 392 31.25 -1.10 -17.16
N CYS A 393 32.10 -1.48 -16.20
CA CYS A 393 33.23 -0.67 -15.73
C CYS A 393 34.55 -0.96 -16.46
N ARG A 394 34.55 -1.86 -17.47
CA ARG A 394 35.76 -2.27 -18.21
C ARG A 394 36.27 -1.17 -19.14
N LYS A 395 35.37 -0.61 -19.95
CA LYS A 395 35.71 0.41 -20.97
C LYS A 395 35.93 1.79 -20.35
N ARG A 396 35.21 2.07 -19.26
CA ARG A 396 35.31 3.31 -18.48
C ARG A 396 35.30 2.97 -17.01
N ALA A 397 36.33 3.38 -16.28
CA ALA A 397 36.39 3.16 -14.84
C ALA A 397 35.15 3.76 -14.16
N CYS A 398 34.57 3.00 -13.24
CA CYS A 398 33.47 3.44 -12.41
C CYS A 398 34.01 4.08 -11.13
N SER A 399 33.36 5.16 -10.69
CA SER A 399 33.49 5.63 -9.31
C SER A 399 32.74 4.71 -8.37
N ILE A 400 33.28 4.50 -7.18
CA ILE A 400 32.75 3.61 -6.16
C ILE A 400 32.55 4.40 -4.89
N THR A 401 31.37 4.26 -4.30
CA THR A 401 31.06 4.80 -2.98
C THR A 401 30.65 3.65 -2.06
N VAL A 402 31.22 3.61 -0.86
CA VAL A 402 30.83 2.67 0.19
C VAL A 402 30.10 3.44 1.27
N LEU A 403 28.85 3.03 1.52
CA LEU A 403 27.97 3.59 2.52
C LEU A 403 27.85 2.60 3.69
N LYS A 404 28.09 3.07 4.92
CA LYS A 404 27.70 2.36 6.13
C LYS A 404 26.19 2.46 6.28
N LEU A 405 25.53 1.31 6.37
CA LEU A 405 24.10 1.26 6.60
C LEU A 405 23.81 1.33 8.11
N PRO A 406 22.72 2.00 8.49
CA PRO A 406 22.26 2.05 9.88
C PRO A 406 21.87 0.67 10.39
N SER A 407 21.98 0.46 11.71
CA SER A 407 21.44 -0.73 12.38
C SER A 407 19.91 -0.69 12.40
N ASN A 408 19.34 0.48 12.70
CA ASN A 408 17.90 0.73 12.60
C ASN A 408 17.46 0.73 11.13
N ARG A 409 16.57 -0.21 10.78
CA ARG A 409 16.02 -0.42 9.43
C ARG A 409 15.06 0.68 8.97
N LEU A 410 14.60 1.55 9.87
CA LEU A 410 13.73 2.69 9.57
C LEU A 410 14.50 3.92 9.07
N VAL A 411 15.83 3.93 9.22
CA VAL A 411 16.67 5.05 8.77
C VAL A 411 16.82 5.03 7.25
N ARG A 412 16.61 6.20 6.64
CA ARG A 412 16.44 6.41 5.19
C ARG A 412 17.74 6.64 4.41
N SER A 413 18.87 6.80 5.11
CA SER A 413 20.16 7.16 4.51
C SER A 413 21.33 6.39 5.11
N GLY A 414 22.39 6.19 4.32
CA GLY A 414 23.67 5.62 4.76
C GLY A 414 24.78 6.66 4.81
N ALA A 415 25.74 6.47 5.72
CA ALA A 415 26.89 7.37 5.85
C ALA A 415 28.01 6.97 4.88
N THR A 416 28.54 7.91 4.11
CA THR A 416 29.70 7.60 3.25
C THR A 416 30.94 7.34 4.09
N VAL A 417 31.51 6.14 3.98
CA VAL A 417 32.69 5.70 4.74
C VAL A 417 33.91 5.41 3.87
N GLY A 418 33.71 5.26 2.56
CA GLY A 418 34.80 5.01 1.63
C GLY A 418 34.45 5.44 0.21
N ARG A 419 35.47 5.80 -0.55
CA ARG A 419 35.38 6.05 -1.99
C ARG A 419 36.52 5.32 -2.69
N GLY A 420 36.30 4.94 -3.94
CA GLY A 420 37.32 4.28 -4.75
C GLY A 420 37.00 4.39 -6.23
N ARG A 421 37.81 3.71 -7.05
CA ARG A 421 37.57 3.54 -8.48
C ARG A 421 37.64 2.04 -8.81
N SER A 422 36.81 1.60 -9.74
CA SER A 422 36.88 0.22 -10.22
C SER A 422 38.20 0.00 -10.93
N ALA A 423 38.83 -1.13 -10.68
CA ALA A 423 39.96 -1.55 -11.48
C ALA A 423 39.50 -1.86 -12.91
N ALA A 424 40.26 -1.41 -13.92
CA ALA A 424 39.99 -1.77 -15.32
C ALA A 424 40.14 -3.29 -15.55
N VAL A 425 41.04 -3.91 -14.78
CA VAL A 425 41.33 -5.35 -14.77
C VAL A 425 41.40 -5.85 -13.32
N GLY A 426 40.83 -7.03 -13.04
CA GLY A 426 40.89 -7.67 -11.72
C GLY A 426 39.77 -7.28 -10.72
N THR A 427 39.97 -7.67 -9.47
CA THR A 427 39.04 -7.44 -8.35
C THR A 427 39.15 -6.00 -7.86
N THR A 428 38.02 -5.33 -7.76
CA THR A 428 37.94 -3.99 -7.20
C THR A 428 38.04 -4.05 -5.68
N ARG A 429 38.90 -3.22 -5.07
CA ARG A 429 39.08 -3.16 -3.62
C ARG A 429 38.99 -1.72 -3.11
N VAL A 430 38.30 -1.53 -1.99
CA VAL A 430 38.24 -0.26 -1.26
C VAL A 430 38.63 -0.53 0.19
N SER A 431 39.71 0.07 0.65
CA SER A 431 40.16 -0.04 2.04
C SER A 431 39.62 1.13 2.87
N ILE A 432 39.00 0.81 3.99
CA ILE A 432 38.29 1.75 4.87
C ILE A 432 38.84 1.56 6.28
N ALA A 433 38.93 2.63 7.08
CA ALA A 433 39.31 2.50 8.48
C ALA A 433 38.31 1.59 9.23
N ARG A 434 38.81 0.65 10.04
CA ARG A 434 37.97 -0.28 10.81
C ARG A 434 36.99 0.45 11.73
N SER A 435 37.38 1.61 12.27
CA SER A 435 36.50 2.46 13.09
C SER A 435 35.26 2.96 12.33
N LYS A 436 35.39 3.19 11.02
CA LYS A 436 34.28 3.64 10.16
C LYS A 436 33.41 2.49 9.67
N LEU A 437 33.97 1.29 9.51
CA LEU A 437 33.25 0.10 9.07
C LEU A 437 33.65 -1.15 9.87
N PRO A 438 33.18 -1.28 11.13
CA PRO A 438 33.58 -2.36 12.02
C PRO A 438 32.87 -3.69 11.70
N ARG A 439 33.26 -4.75 12.41
CA ARG A 439 32.67 -6.10 12.29
C ARG A 439 31.15 -6.06 12.50
N ARG A 440 30.41 -6.95 11.83
CA ARG A 440 28.94 -7.04 11.86
C ARG A 440 28.19 -5.81 11.32
N THR A 441 28.89 -4.85 10.74
CA THR A 441 28.27 -3.67 10.15
C THR A 441 27.77 -3.96 8.75
N ARG A 442 26.52 -3.57 8.46
CA ARG A 442 25.95 -3.59 7.11
C ARG A 442 26.49 -2.44 6.28
N PHE A 443 26.70 -2.66 5.00
CA PHE A 443 27.16 -1.63 4.07
C PHE A 443 26.53 -1.81 2.68
N LEU A 444 26.53 -0.72 1.93
CA LEU A 444 26.10 -0.65 0.55
C LEU A 444 27.25 -0.13 -0.31
N VAL A 445 27.53 -0.80 -1.42
CA VAL A 445 28.48 -0.33 -2.42
C VAL A 445 27.71 0.12 -3.65
N VAL A 446 28.01 1.33 -4.12
CA VAL A 446 27.39 1.97 -5.28
C VAL A 446 28.44 2.19 -6.35
N TRP A 447 28.20 1.68 -7.56
CA TRP A 447 29.05 1.90 -8.72
C TRP A 447 28.36 2.85 -9.70
N ARG A 448 29.06 3.91 -10.08
CA ARG A 448 28.62 4.86 -11.11
C ARG A 448 29.67 4.96 -12.21
N GLN A 449 29.23 5.04 -13.47
CA GLN A 449 30.15 5.27 -14.57
C GLN A 449 30.65 6.72 -14.54
N ALA A 450 31.94 6.95 -14.78
CA ALA A 450 32.58 8.25 -14.58
C ALA A 450 31.96 9.39 -15.41
N GLY A 451 31.49 10.41 -14.68
CA GLY A 451 31.14 11.78 -15.11
C GLY A 451 31.44 12.80 -13.99
N GLY A 452 32.39 12.49 -13.10
CA GLY A 452 32.99 13.45 -12.16
C GLY A 452 32.34 13.65 -10.78
N THR A 453 31.08 13.25 -10.52
CA THR A 453 30.42 13.46 -9.21
C THR A 453 29.38 12.39 -8.87
N ALA A 454 28.70 12.53 -7.72
CA ALA A 454 27.54 11.71 -7.28
C ALA A 454 26.38 11.64 -8.29
N LYS A 455 26.46 12.38 -9.41
CA LYS A 455 25.49 12.44 -10.51
C LYS A 455 25.80 11.48 -11.68
N GLY A 456 26.84 10.65 -11.62
CA GLY A 456 27.14 9.67 -12.68
C GLY A 456 26.04 8.59 -12.84
N LYS A 457 25.85 8.05 -14.04
CA LYS A 457 24.85 6.99 -14.31
C LYS A 457 25.08 5.78 -13.41
N LEU A 458 24.03 5.33 -12.70
CA LEU A 458 24.09 4.12 -11.88
C LEU A 458 24.42 2.91 -12.77
N VAL A 459 25.44 2.16 -12.37
CA VAL A 459 25.81 0.89 -13.03
C VAL A 459 25.17 -0.29 -12.30
N THR A 460 25.40 -0.36 -10.99
CA THR A 460 24.94 -1.43 -10.11
C THR A 460 25.12 -1.02 -8.65
N THR A 461 24.45 -1.73 -7.75
CA THR A 461 24.67 -1.66 -6.31
C THR A 461 24.74 -3.06 -5.72
N ALA A 462 25.30 -3.18 -4.51
CA ALA A 462 25.25 -4.40 -3.73
C ALA A 462 25.39 -4.11 -2.24
N GLN A 463 24.61 -4.83 -1.43
CA GLN A 463 24.74 -4.82 0.02
C GLN A 463 25.67 -5.94 0.51
N GLY A 464 26.28 -5.73 1.66
CA GLY A 464 27.04 -6.75 2.38
C GLY A 464 27.10 -6.48 3.87
N THR A 465 27.67 -7.44 4.60
CA THR A 465 27.95 -7.31 6.04
C THR A 465 29.41 -7.65 6.27
N VAL A 466 30.10 -6.87 7.11
CA VAL A 466 31.48 -7.17 7.50
C VAL A 466 31.49 -8.41 8.38
N ARG A 467 32.19 -9.45 7.94
CA ARG A 467 32.32 -10.71 8.67
C ARG A 467 33.46 -10.71 9.67
#